data_AF-A0A150AC36-F1
#
_entry.id   AF-A0A150AC36-F1
#
_cell.length_a   1.000
_cell.length_b   1.000
_cell.length_c   1.000
_cell.angle_alpha   90.00
_cell.angle_beta   90.00
_cell.angle_gamma   90.00
#
_symmetry.space_group_name_H-M   'P 1'
#
loop_
_entity.id
_entity.type
_entity.pdbx_description
1 polymer ?
#
loop_
_entity_poly.entity_id
_entity_poly.type
_entity_poly.pdbx_seq_one_letter_code
_entity_poly.pdbx_strand_id
1 'polypeptide(L)'
;MKQLTLFILFFFATKFIFAQNDRSFKNGDIIRVENNIDIRNGKPDSSYFFNRTDSVFNYLEGGYKYKVQGFNVDSNEYKITAIPFKTLSENKSKKMVDRRPLYLDQQFYVSKNELEENATKIEDIPKLTIGILYLPFRIRPQGEWAFEQSFNIGATAAYHIGGHCYIQIGSQIGSTILTNSNTKKEISEDINMTTLSLVGGIMYEHNKAQFGLYFGFDLINNQEAYEWKYHKKPWFTLGIGYDIFKLSTKKVSN
;
A
#
# COMPACT_ATOMS: atom_id res chain seq x y z
N MET A 1 20.11 -2.93 -31.85
CA MET A 1 19.50 -4.06 -31.11
C MET A 1 20.40 -4.71 -30.08
N LYS A 2 21.65 -5.11 -30.40
CA LYS A 2 22.55 -5.78 -29.43
C LYS A 2 22.88 -4.95 -28.17
N GLN A 3 23.05 -3.63 -28.29
CA GLN A 3 23.36 -2.76 -27.15
C GLN A 3 22.16 -2.58 -26.18
N LEU A 4 20.93 -2.54 -26.69
CA LEU A 4 19.72 -2.46 -25.86
C LEU A 4 19.51 -3.74 -25.04
N THR A 5 19.85 -4.89 -25.62
CA THR A 5 19.73 -6.21 -24.95
C THR A 5 20.73 -6.32 -23.80
N LEU A 6 21.96 -5.81 -23.99
CA LEU A 6 23.00 -5.79 -22.96
C LEU A 6 22.62 -4.89 -21.78
N PHE A 7 21.98 -3.75 -22.05
CA PHE A 7 21.54 -2.80 -21.02
C PHE A 7 20.39 -3.36 -20.17
N ILE A 8 19.46 -4.08 -20.79
CA ILE A 8 18.36 -4.76 -20.09
C ILE A 8 18.90 -5.88 -19.18
N LEU A 9 19.83 -6.71 -19.68
CA LEU A 9 20.48 -7.75 -18.88
C LEU A 9 21.28 -7.18 -17.70
N PHE A 10 21.96 -6.05 -17.88
CA PHE A 10 22.67 -5.37 -16.79
C PHE A 10 21.71 -4.84 -15.71
N PHE A 11 20.55 -4.32 -16.09
CA PHE A 11 19.53 -3.86 -15.14
C PHE A 11 18.87 -5.00 -14.36
N PHE A 12 18.74 -6.20 -14.95
CA PHE A 12 18.26 -7.39 -14.24
C PHE A 12 19.32 -8.00 -13.31
N ALA A 13 20.60 -7.98 -13.70
CA ALA A 13 21.69 -8.53 -12.89
C ALA A 13 21.93 -7.72 -11.59
N THR A 14 21.79 -6.39 -11.62
CA THR A 14 21.99 -5.56 -10.42
C THR A 14 20.88 -5.71 -9.38
N LYS A 15 19.68 -6.18 -9.74
CA LYS A 15 18.60 -6.43 -8.76
C LYS A 15 18.82 -7.67 -7.90
N PHE A 16 19.59 -8.65 -8.37
CA PHE A 16 19.86 -9.87 -7.61
C PHE A 16 20.92 -9.67 -6.52
N ILE A 17 21.86 -8.74 -6.69
CA ILE A 17 22.98 -8.53 -5.74
C ILE A 17 22.54 -7.71 -4.51
N PHE A 18 21.54 -6.84 -4.65
CA PHE A 18 21.01 -6.05 -3.52
C PHE A 18 19.84 -6.72 -2.77
N ALA A 19 19.51 -7.98 -3.08
CA ALA A 19 18.44 -8.73 -2.44
C ALA A 19 18.92 -9.63 -1.28
N GLN A 20 20.10 -9.37 -0.71
CA GLN A 20 20.36 -9.79 0.67
C GLN A 20 19.52 -8.89 1.57
N ASN A 21 18.25 -9.26 1.70
CA ASN A 21 17.29 -8.64 2.60
C ASN A 21 17.86 -8.72 4.01
N ASP A 22 18.43 -7.61 4.48
CA ASP A 22 18.68 -7.41 5.90
C ASP A 22 17.31 -7.41 6.59
N ARG A 23 16.88 -8.59 7.07
CA ARG A 23 15.55 -8.84 7.69
C ARG A 23 15.48 -8.25 9.10
N SER A 24 16.18 -7.15 9.35
CA SER A 24 16.14 -6.50 10.64
C SER A 24 14.78 -5.83 10.85
N PHE A 25 14.08 -6.27 11.88
CA PHE A 25 12.86 -5.61 12.33
C PHE A 25 13.20 -4.30 13.02
N LYS A 26 12.37 -3.28 12.79
CA LYS A 26 12.52 -1.95 13.38
C LYS A 26 11.49 -1.74 14.49
N ASN A 27 11.80 -0.86 15.44
CA ASN A 27 10.84 -0.43 16.44
C ASN A 27 9.56 0.10 15.76
N GLY A 28 8.41 -0.41 16.17
CA GLY A 28 7.09 -0.12 15.62
C GLY A 28 6.60 -1.13 14.59
N ASP A 29 7.47 -1.99 14.06
CA ASP A 29 7.07 -3.02 13.09
C ASP A 29 6.07 -3.99 13.71
N ILE A 30 5.04 -4.36 12.92
CA ILE A 30 4.15 -5.46 13.25
C ILE A 30 4.71 -6.70 12.57
N ILE A 31 4.84 -7.78 13.32
CA ILE A 31 5.33 -9.06 12.82
C ILE A 31 4.31 -10.16 13.09
N ARG A 32 4.31 -11.18 12.26
CA ARG A 32 3.63 -12.45 12.49
C ARG A 32 4.69 -13.50 12.75
N VAL A 33 4.57 -14.19 13.88
CA VAL A 33 5.40 -15.37 14.15
C VAL A 33 4.79 -16.52 13.35
N GLU A 34 5.56 -17.17 12.48
CA GLU A 34 5.10 -18.25 11.60
C GLU A 34 5.27 -19.62 12.29
N ASN A 35 6.41 -19.83 12.95
CA ASN A 35 6.73 -21.04 13.70
C ASN A 35 6.85 -20.74 15.20
N ASN A 36 6.84 -21.77 16.04
CA ASN A 36 7.09 -21.54 17.46
C ASN A 36 8.51 -20.99 17.68
N ILE A 37 8.67 -20.06 18.61
CA ILE A 37 9.95 -19.39 18.90
C ILE A 37 10.27 -19.53 20.37
N ASP A 38 11.47 -19.99 20.71
CA ASP A 38 11.91 -20.05 22.10
C ASP A 38 12.17 -18.66 22.69
N ILE A 39 11.78 -18.46 23.95
CA ILE A 39 12.01 -17.23 24.70
C ILE A 39 12.87 -17.50 25.93
N ARG A 40 13.87 -16.64 26.15
CA ARG A 40 14.81 -16.81 27.27
C ARG A 40 14.25 -16.36 28.62
N ASN A 41 13.28 -15.44 28.62
CA ASN A 41 12.69 -14.88 29.84
C ASN A 41 11.22 -14.49 29.61
N GLY A 42 10.32 -15.46 29.61
CA GLY A 42 8.91 -15.22 29.86
C GLY A 42 8.64 -15.22 31.36
N LYS A 43 9.11 -14.21 32.11
CA LYS A 43 8.56 -14.03 33.47
C LYS A 43 7.20 -13.37 33.29
N PRO A 44 6.08 -14.06 33.62
CA PRO A 44 4.78 -13.41 33.60
C PRO A 44 4.80 -12.39 34.72
N ASP A 45 4.86 -11.11 34.37
CA ASP A 45 4.66 -10.03 35.33
C ASP A 45 3.14 -9.85 35.53
N SER A 46 2.47 -10.91 35.98
CA SER A 46 1.13 -10.85 36.55
C SER A 46 0.81 -12.17 37.25
N SER A 47 0.41 -12.05 38.51
CA SER A 47 0.08 -13.11 39.45
C SER A 47 -1.26 -13.81 39.18
N TYR A 48 -1.68 -13.94 37.92
CA TYR A 48 -2.97 -14.51 37.57
C TYR A 48 -2.85 -15.63 36.53
N PHE A 49 -3.01 -16.86 37.05
CA PHE A 49 -3.39 -18.12 36.38
C PHE A 49 -2.32 -18.84 35.54
N PHE A 50 -1.66 -19.84 36.13
CA PHE A 50 -2.01 -21.27 35.95
C PHE A 50 -1.09 -22.10 36.87
N ASN A 51 -1.66 -22.70 37.91
CA ASN A 51 -0.98 -23.76 38.65
C ASN A 51 -1.55 -25.09 38.18
N ARG A 52 -0.70 -25.91 37.54
CA ARG A 52 -0.49 -27.28 37.99
C ARG A 52 0.95 -27.64 37.67
N THR A 53 1.81 -27.06 38.51
CA THR A 53 3.07 -27.62 38.98
C THR A 53 4.38 -27.43 38.22
N ASP A 54 4.49 -26.81 37.03
CA ASP A 54 5.80 -26.31 36.48
C ASP A 54 5.68 -25.51 35.15
N SER A 55 4.73 -24.59 35.01
CA SER A 55 4.41 -23.94 33.73
C SER A 55 5.12 -22.60 33.50
N VAL A 56 6.44 -22.64 33.26
CA VAL A 56 7.16 -21.50 32.64
C VAL A 56 6.86 -21.53 31.13
N PHE A 57 6.24 -20.46 30.64
CA PHE A 57 5.96 -20.31 29.21
C PHE A 57 7.28 -19.93 28.51
N ASN A 58 7.93 -20.91 27.88
CA ASN A 58 9.28 -20.74 27.31
C ASN A 58 9.29 -20.59 25.78
N TYR A 59 8.14 -20.50 25.12
CA TYR A 59 8.09 -20.30 23.67
C TYR A 59 6.88 -19.46 23.26
N LEU A 60 6.99 -18.69 22.19
CA LEU A 60 5.88 -18.05 21.49
C LEU A 60 5.32 -19.02 20.46
N GLU A 61 4.00 -19.06 20.34
CA GLU A 61 3.36 -19.90 19.34
C GLU A 61 3.34 -19.22 17.96
N GLY A 62 3.41 -20.05 16.92
CA GLY A 62 3.12 -19.65 15.55
C GLY A 62 1.69 -19.12 15.37
N GLY A 63 1.52 -18.21 14.42
CA GLY A 63 0.25 -17.63 14.00
C GLY A 63 -0.12 -16.29 14.65
N TYR A 64 0.52 -15.92 15.77
CA TYR A 64 0.20 -14.69 16.50
C TYR A 64 0.96 -13.47 15.99
N LYS A 65 0.39 -12.29 16.24
CA LYS A 65 0.96 -11.00 15.83
C LYS A 65 1.57 -10.28 17.02
N TYR A 66 2.72 -9.68 16.79
CA TYR A 66 3.47 -8.93 17.79
C TYR A 66 3.89 -7.58 17.22
N LYS A 67 4.05 -6.60 18.10
CA LYS A 67 4.66 -5.31 17.79
C LYS A 67 6.08 -5.30 18.34
N VAL A 68 7.04 -4.94 17.51
CA VAL A 68 8.43 -4.75 17.91
C VAL A 68 8.57 -3.44 18.67
N GLN A 69 9.06 -3.48 19.90
CA GLN A 69 9.27 -2.32 20.76
C GLN A 69 10.71 -1.79 20.70
N GLY A 70 11.66 -2.64 20.27
CA GLY A 70 13.07 -2.28 20.16
C GLY A 70 13.98 -3.48 20.04
N PHE A 71 15.26 -3.20 19.81
CA PHE A 71 16.33 -4.18 19.71
C PHE A 71 17.41 -3.82 20.74
N ASN A 72 17.79 -4.77 21.58
CA ASN A 72 18.90 -4.63 22.51
C ASN A 72 20.17 -5.18 21.84
N VAL A 73 21.12 -4.29 21.56
CA VAL A 73 22.39 -4.63 20.90
C VAL A 73 23.26 -5.52 21.78
N ASP A 74 23.26 -5.28 23.10
CA ASP A 74 24.14 -5.98 24.04
C ASP A 74 23.70 -7.44 24.24
N SER A 75 22.38 -7.69 24.33
CA SER A 75 21.84 -9.05 24.47
C SER A 75 21.50 -9.71 23.13
N ASN A 76 21.60 -8.99 22.01
CA ASN A 76 21.21 -9.43 20.68
C ASN A 76 19.77 -9.96 20.62
N GLU A 77 18.85 -9.22 21.26
CA GLU A 77 17.45 -9.63 21.43
C GLU A 77 16.48 -8.52 21.03
N TYR A 78 15.37 -8.93 20.43
CA TYR A 78 14.21 -8.09 20.22
C TYR A 78 13.29 -8.09 21.43
N LYS A 79 12.81 -6.90 21.78
CA LYS A 79 11.69 -6.73 22.70
C LYS A 79 10.41 -6.62 21.89
N ILE A 80 9.46 -7.53 22.10
CA ILE A 80 8.18 -7.56 21.38
C ILE A 80 6.99 -7.64 22.34
N THR A 81 5.83 -7.16 21.91
CA THR A 81 4.57 -7.19 22.68
C THR A 81 3.48 -7.80 21.84
N ALA A 82 2.70 -8.73 22.38
CA ALA A 82 1.59 -9.32 21.63
C ALA A 82 0.53 -8.27 21.30
N ILE A 83 0.00 -8.32 20.08
CA ILE A 83 -1.14 -7.50 19.68
C ILE A 83 -2.42 -8.23 20.11
N PRO A 84 -3.39 -7.56 20.76
CA PRO A 84 -4.64 -8.20 21.16
C PRO A 84 -5.31 -8.90 19.97
N PHE A 85 -5.62 -10.19 20.13
CA PHE A 85 -6.30 -10.99 19.12
C PHE A 85 -7.69 -11.43 19.61
N LYS A 86 -8.64 -11.49 18.69
CA LYS A 86 -9.96 -12.08 18.97
C LYS A 86 -9.79 -13.59 19.09
N THR A 87 -10.48 -14.21 20.05
CA THR A 87 -10.57 -15.67 20.15
C THR A 87 -11.05 -16.22 18.81
N LEU A 88 -10.36 -17.21 18.25
CA LEU A 88 -10.87 -17.95 17.10
C LEU A 88 -12.27 -18.44 17.47
N SER A 89 -13.26 -18.02 16.69
CA SER A 89 -14.67 -18.37 16.88
C SER A 89 -14.82 -19.85 17.18
N GLU A 90 -15.63 -20.16 18.20
CA GLU A 90 -15.96 -21.51 18.66
C GLU A 90 -16.24 -22.46 17.50
N ASN A 91 -15.27 -23.31 17.17
CA ASN A 91 -15.61 -24.57 16.55
C ASN A 91 -16.17 -25.44 17.68
N LYS A 92 -17.50 -25.60 17.71
CA LYS A 92 -18.29 -26.28 18.77
C LYS A 92 -17.83 -27.70 19.15
N SER A 93 -16.80 -28.25 18.49
CA SER A 93 -16.29 -29.61 18.68
C SER A 93 -14.94 -29.71 19.42
N LYS A 94 -14.22 -28.61 19.68
CA LYS A 94 -12.97 -28.65 20.49
C LYS A 94 -12.96 -27.51 21.51
N LYS A 95 -12.94 -27.86 22.81
CA LYS A 95 -12.61 -26.93 23.90
C LYS A 95 -11.22 -26.34 23.66
N MET A 96 -11.12 -25.24 22.93
CA MET A 96 -9.87 -24.47 22.84
C MET A 96 -9.76 -23.63 24.12
N VAL A 97 -8.66 -23.81 24.85
CA VAL A 97 -8.31 -22.99 26.01
C VAL A 97 -8.09 -21.56 25.52
N ASP A 98 -8.70 -20.58 26.18
CA ASP A 98 -8.44 -19.17 25.87
C ASP A 98 -6.98 -18.82 26.20
N ARG A 99 -6.20 -18.56 25.16
CA ARG A 99 -4.76 -18.24 25.28
C ARG A 99 -4.49 -16.76 25.48
N ARG A 100 -5.50 -15.89 25.38
CA ARG A 100 -5.30 -14.43 25.55
C ARG A 100 -4.61 -14.06 26.86
N PRO A 101 -4.93 -14.67 28.02
CA PRO A 101 -4.25 -14.35 29.28
C PRO A 101 -2.73 -14.60 29.26
N LEU A 102 -2.24 -15.48 28.39
CA LEU A 102 -0.81 -15.79 28.28
C LEU A 102 -0.02 -14.71 27.53
N TYR A 103 -0.68 -13.93 26.68
CA TYR A 103 -0.03 -13.02 25.75
C TYR A 103 -0.40 -11.55 25.96
N LEU A 104 -1.63 -11.28 26.41
CA LEU A 104 -2.14 -9.92 26.52
C LEU A 104 -1.29 -9.12 27.53
N ASP A 105 -0.84 -7.95 27.10
CA ASP A 105 0.03 -7.03 27.85
C ASP A 105 1.41 -7.59 28.28
N GLN A 106 1.77 -8.79 27.82
CA GLN A 106 3.07 -9.38 28.11
C GLN A 106 4.13 -8.88 27.12
N GLN A 107 5.35 -8.67 27.66
CA GLN A 107 6.53 -8.32 26.89
C GLN A 107 7.45 -9.53 26.82
N PHE A 108 7.96 -9.80 25.62
CA PHE A 108 8.82 -10.95 25.35
C PHE A 108 10.16 -10.48 24.82
N TYR A 109 11.21 -11.18 25.23
CA TYR A 109 12.57 -11.01 24.74
C TYR A 109 12.94 -12.23 23.92
N VAL A 110 13.23 -12.00 22.63
CA VAL A 110 13.48 -13.05 21.64
C VAL A 110 14.82 -12.80 20.99
N SER A 111 15.63 -13.83 20.82
CA SER A 111 16.93 -13.66 20.14
C SER A 111 16.73 -13.18 18.70
N LYS A 112 17.68 -12.39 18.19
CA LYS A 112 17.64 -11.86 16.82
C LYS A 112 17.40 -12.97 15.78
N ASN A 113 18.22 -14.02 15.84
CA ASN A 113 18.20 -15.10 14.85
C ASN A 113 16.84 -15.84 14.87
N GLU A 114 16.37 -16.19 16.07
CA GLU A 114 15.07 -16.85 16.23
C GLU A 114 13.93 -16.03 15.62
N LEU A 115 13.91 -14.72 15.88
CA LEU A 115 12.83 -13.88 15.37
C LEU A 115 12.92 -13.67 13.86
N GLU A 116 14.11 -13.42 13.30
CA GLU A 116 14.29 -13.15 11.87
C GLU A 116 14.09 -14.39 10.97
N GLU A 117 14.31 -15.59 11.53
CA GLU A 117 14.08 -16.87 10.85
C GLU A 117 12.61 -17.31 10.92
N ASN A 118 11.93 -17.03 12.04
CA ASN A 118 10.59 -17.56 12.32
C ASN A 118 9.47 -16.53 12.30
N ALA A 119 9.74 -15.26 12.00
CA ALA A 119 8.73 -14.23 11.87
C ALA A 119 8.76 -13.51 10.52
N THR A 120 7.60 -13.06 10.07
CA THR A 120 7.44 -12.21 8.88
C THR A 120 6.96 -10.83 9.29
N LYS A 121 7.46 -9.80 8.62
CA LYS A 121 6.94 -8.45 8.80
C LYS A 121 5.57 -8.33 8.13
N ILE A 122 4.59 -7.86 8.89
CA ILE A 122 3.30 -7.44 8.36
C ILE A 122 3.41 -5.95 8.05
N GLU A 123 3.34 -5.60 6.76
CA GLU A 123 3.19 -4.20 6.39
C GLU A 123 1.76 -3.74 6.75
N ASP A 124 1.65 -2.74 7.61
CA ASP A 124 0.38 -2.08 7.88
C ASP A 124 0.07 -1.18 6.67
N ILE A 125 -0.79 -1.65 5.78
CA ILE A 125 -1.20 -0.91 4.59
C ILE A 125 -2.20 0.16 5.06
N PRO A 126 -1.88 1.46 4.95
CA PRO A 126 -2.81 2.49 5.34
C PRO A 126 -4.10 2.34 4.54
N LYS A 127 -5.25 2.32 5.23
CA LYS A 127 -6.54 2.19 4.55
C LYS A 127 -6.83 3.38 3.64
N LEU A 128 -6.30 4.54 3.94
CA LEU A 128 -6.43 5.76 3.15
C LEU A 128 -5.04 6.30 2.84
N THR A 129 -4.76 6.54 1.57
CA THR A 129 -3.54 7.19 1.10
C THR A 129 -3.88 8.36 0.19
N ILE A 130 -2.98 9.34 0.11
CA ILE A 130 -3.09 10.46 -0.83
C ILE A 130 -1.87 10.40 -1.74
N GLY A 131 -2.09 10.52 -3.04
CA GLY A 131 -1.04 10.36 -4.04
C GLY A 131 -1.21 11.28 -5.24
N ILE A 132 -0.12 11.46 -5.98
CA ILE A 132 -0.11 12.16 -7.27
C ILE A 132 -0.34 11.12 -8.36
N LEU A 133 -1.26 11.42 -9.28
CA LEU A 133 -1.59 10.55 -10.41
C LEU A 133 -1.28 11.27 -11.72
N TYR A 134 -0.57 10.58 -12.61
CA TYR A 134 -0.27 11.02 -13.97
C TYR A 134 -0.96 10.09 -14.97
N LEU A 135 -1.80 10.64 -15.85
CA LEU A 135 -2.56 9.89 -16.86
C LEU A 135 -2.23 10.41 -18.26
N PRO A 136 -1.32 9.73 -19.01
CA PRO A 136 -0.77 10.25 -20.26
C PRO A 136 -1.73 10.21 -21.46
N PHE A 137 -2.75 9.36 -21.40
CA PHE A 137 -3.68 9.13 -22.52
C PHE A 137 -5.12 9.23 -22.04
N ARG A 138 -6.04 9.59 -22.93
CA ARG A 138 -7.48 9.49 -22.70
C ARG A 138 -8.15 8.88 -23.92
N ILE A 139 -9.07 7.95 -23.67
CA ILE A 139 -9.94 7.33 -24.66
C ILE A 139 -11.33 7.91 -24.47
N ARG A 140 -11.91 8.49 -25.51
CA ARG A 140 -13.23 9.12 -25.47
C ARG A 140 -14.20 8.35 -26.37
N PRO A 141 -15.25 7.71 -25.83
CA PRO A 141 -16.18 6.93 -26.65
C PRO A 141 -17.16 7.79 -27.46
N GLN A 142 -17.18 9.12 -27.27
CA GLN A 142 -18.14 10.02 -27.94
C GLN A 142 -17.70 10.46 -29.35
N GLY A 143 -16.57 9.95 -29.85
CA GLY A 143 -16.09 10.20 -31.20
C GLY A 143 -15.60 8.92 -31.86
N GLU A 144 -14.81 9.06 -32.93
CA GLU A 144 -13.92 7.97 -33.35
C GLU A 144 -13.05 7.59 -32.15
N TRP A 145 -12.83 6.29 -31.94
CA TRP A 145 -12.01 5.78 -30.84
C TRP A 145 -10.57 6.29 -31.00
N ALA A 146 -10.33 7.51 -30.53
CA ALA A 146 -9.11 8.25 -30.74
C ALA A 146 -8.40 8.42 -29.40
N PHE A 147 -7.09 8.24 -29.45
CA PHE A 147 -6.21 8.49 -28.32
C PHE A 147 -5.85 9.97 -28.30
N GLU A 148 -6.21 10.65 -27.22
CA GLU A 148 -5.76 12.02 -26.98
C GLU A 148 -4.55 11.98 -26.04
N GLN A 149 -3.38 12.35 -26.56
CA GLN A 149 -2.21 12.60 -25.73
C GLN A 149 -2.39 13.96 -25.06
N SER A 150 -2.52 13.95 -23.75
CA SER A 150 -2.73 15.17 -22.96
C SER A 150 -1.88 15.08 -21.70
N PHE A 151 -1.25 16.19 -21.33
CA PHE A 151 -0.57 16.28 -20.05
C PHE A 151 -1.63 16.45 -18.96
N ASN A 152 -1.70 15.51 -18.02
CA ASN A 152 -2.63 15.57 -16.89
C ASN A 152 -1.92 15.13 -15.61
N ILE A 153 -1.91 16.01 -14.61
CA ILE A 153 -1.39 15.71 -13.28
C ILE A 153 -2.43 16.08 -12.24
N GLY A 154 -2.59 15.26 -11.21
CA GLY A 154 -3.52 15.59 -10.13
C GLY A 154 -3.28 14.84 -8.85
N ALA A 155 -4.08 15.20 -7.86
CA ALA A 155 -4.07 14.56 -6.56
C ALA A 155 -5.26 13.60 -6.46
N THR A 156 -5.02 12.45 -5.83
CA THR A 156 -6.03 11.42 -5.58
C THR A 156 -5.98 10.98 -4.13
N ALA A 157 -7.15 10.63 -3.60
CA ALA A 157 -7.29 9.84 -2.39
C ALA A 157 -7.57 8.39 -2.79
N ALA A 158 -6.84 7.45 -2.21
CA ALA A 158 -6.99 6.03 -2.46
C ALA A 158 -7.44 5.30 -1.19
N TYR A 159 -8.45 4.45 -1.31
CA TYR A 159 -8.91 3.59 -0.24
C TYR A 159 -8.52 2.14 -0.53
N HIS A 160 -7.80 1.49 0.40
CA HIS A 160 -7.41 0.09 0.29
C HIS A 160 -8.62 -0.82 0.49
N ILE A 161 -8.91 -1.64 -0.52
CA ILE A 161 -10.07 -2.56 -0.52
C ILE A 161 -9.67 -4.01 -0.31
N GLY A 162 -8.38 -4.29 -0.04
CA GLY A 162 -7.87 -5.62 0.24
C GLY A 162 -6.84 -6.10 -0.78
N GLY A 163 -5.97 -7.02 -0.34
CA GLY A 163 -4.85 -7.50 -1.14
C GLY A 163 -3.99 -6.35 -1.63
N HIS A 164 -3.86 -6.26 -2.95
CA HIS A 164 -3.08 -5.24 -3.66
C HIS A 164 -3.97 -4.18 -4.34
N CYS A 165 -5.26 -4.10 -3.99
CA CYS A 165 -6.24 -3.30 -4.71
C CYS A 165 -6.67 -2.04 -3.93
N TYR A 166 -6.87 -0.95 -4.65
CA TYR A 166 -7.32 0.34 -4.14
C TYR A 166 -8.40 0.92 -5.04
N ILE A 167 -9.36 1.63 -4.44
CA ILE A 167 -10.28 2.52 -5.15
C ILE A 167 -9.73 3.93 -5.02
N GLN A 168 -9.69 4.68 -6.12
CA GLN A 168 -9.15 6.03 -6.16
C GLN A 168 -10.18 7.03 -6.65
N ILE A 169 -10.18 8.21 -6.04
CA ILE A 169 -10.94 9.38 -6.49
C ILE A 169 -10.05 10.61 -6.41
N GLY A 170 -10.27 11.59 -7.27
CA GLY A 170 -9.51 12.82 -7.21
C GLY A 170 -9.82 13.82 -8.30
N SER A 171 -8.92 14.78 -8.45
CA SER A 171 -9.01 15.83 -9.45
C SER A 171 -7.65 16.05 -10.11
N GLN A 172 -7.67 16.34 -11.41
CA GLN A 172 -6.48 16.62 -12.21
C GLN A 172 -6.60 17.96 -12.90
N ILE A 173 -5.45 18.61 -13.10
CA ILE A 173 -5.31 19.74 -14.00
C ILE A 173 -4.53 19.24 -15.21
N GLY A 174 -4.98 19.61 -16.39
CA GLY A 174 -4.35 19.22 -17.63
C GLY A 174 -4.64 20.18 -18.76
N SER A 175 -4.37 19.74 -19.98
CA SER A 175 -4.60 20.53 -21.18
C SER A 175 -5.17 19.70 -22.33
N THR A 176 -6.04 20.31 -23.11
CA THR A 176 -6.62 19.75 -24.35
C THR A 176 -6.49 20.76 -25.47
N ILE A 177 -6.47 20.28 -26.72
CA ILE A 177 -6.43 21.13 -27.90
C ILE A 177 -7.84 21.28 -28.45
N LEU A 178 -8.35 22.51 -28.47
CA LEU A 178 -9.58 22.87 -29.15
C LEU A 178 -9.28 23.06 -30.63
N THR A 179 -10.07 22.43 -31.49
CA THR A 179 -9.95 22.46 -32.95
C THR A 179 -11.35 22.65 -33.54
N ASN A 180 -11.44 23.12 -34.79
CA ASN A 180 -12.73 23.19 -35.51
C ASN A 180 -13.45 21.83 -35.62
N SER A 181 -12.73 20.72 -35.45
CA SER A 181 -13.31 19.37 -35.44
C SER A 181 -13.94 18.95 -34.10
N ASN A 182 -13.64 19.67 -33.03
CA ASN A 182 -14.08 19.33 -31.67
C ASN A 182 -14.80 20.47 -30.92
N THR A 183 -14.89 21.65 -31.51
CA THR A 183 -15.73 22.77 -31.10
C THR A 183 -16.91 22.92 -32.06
N LYS A 184 -18.03 23.49 -31.60
CA LYS A 184 -19.11 23.89 -32.50
C LYS A 184 -18.93 25.30 -33.06
N LYS A 185 -18.18 26.14 -32.35
CA LYS A 185 -17.85 27.48 -32.84
C LYS A 185 -16.58 27.42 -33.67
N GLU A 186 -16.60 28.19 -34.74
CA GLU A 186 -15.47 28.37 -35.63
C GLU A 186 -14.35 29.09 -34.86
N ILE A 187 -13.19 28.45 -34.81
CA ILE A 187 -11.96 29.00 -34.23
C ILE A 187 -10.95 29.18 -35.36
N SER A 188 -10.21 30.28 -35.33
CA SER A 188 -9.24 30.64 -36.37
C SER A 188 -7.99 29.76 -36.35
N GLU A 189 -7.64 29.22 -35.18
CA GLU A 189 -6.47 28.40 -34.94
C GLU A 189 -6.74 27.41 -33.80
N ASP A 190 -5.89 26.38 -33.69
CA ASP A 190 -5.96 25.42 -32.61
C ASP A 190 -5.58 26.08 -31.27
N ILE A 191 -6.45 25.96 -30.27
CA ILE A 191 -6.30 26.63 -28.97
C ILE A 191 -5.97 25.60 -27.90
N ASN A 192 -4.84 25.78 -27.22
CA ASN A 192 -4.52 24.98 -26.04
C ASN A 192 -5.34 25.46 -24.84
N MET A 193 -6.23 24.62 -24.32
CA MET A 193 -7.17 24.95 -23.26
C MET A 193 -6.87 24.14 -22.00
N THR A 194 -6.81 24.81 -20.85
CA THR A 194 -6.68 24.15 -19.56
C THR A 194 -7.95 23.39 -19.21
N THR A 195 -7.80 22.14 -18.75
CA THR A 195 -8.89 21.29 -18.27
C THR A 195 -8.76 21.06 -16.77
N LEU A 196 -9.88 21.13 -16.06
CA LEU A 196 -10.04 20.51 -14.75
C LEU A 196 -10.77 19.19 -14.94
N SER A 197 -10.21 18.11 -14.41
CA SER A 197 -10.80 16.78 -14.55
C SER A 197 -11.17 16.20 -13.20
N LEU A 198 -12.35 15.60 -13.09
CA LEU A 198 -12.69 14.70 -11.98
C LEU A 198 -12.38 13.28 -12.40
N VAL A 199 -11.67 12.53 -11.57
CA VAL A 199 -11.21 11.18 -11.89
C VAL A 199 -11.60 10.19 -10.80
N GLY A 200 -11.98 8.98 -11.21
CA GLY A 200 -12.20 7.83 -10.36
C GLY A 200 -11.63 6.58 -11.01
N GLY A 201 -11.22 5.59 -10.21
CA GLY A 201 -10.67 4.37 -10.78
C GLY A 201 -10.33 3.30 -9.75
N ILE A 202 -9.83 2.19 -10.28
CA ILE A 202 -9.24 1.11 -9.50
C ILE A 202 -7.75 1.04 -9.79
N MET A 203 -6.96 0.82 -8.76
CA MET A 203 -5.51 0.68 -8.83
C MET A 203 -5.10 -0.65 -8.20
N TYR A 204 -4.24 -1.37 -8.89
CA TYR A 204 -3.50 -2.51 -8.38
C TYR A 204 -2.05 -2.10 -8.13
N GLU A 205 -1.55 -2.38 -6.93
CA GLU A 205 -0.18 -2.06 -6.51
C GLU A 205 0.56 -3.33 -6.08
N HIS A 206 1.67 -3.60 -6.74
CA HIS A 206 2.56 -4.69 -6.34
C HIS A 206 3.98 -4.15 -6.16
N ASN A 207 4.48 -4.27 -4.93
CA ASN A 207 5.72 -3.61 -4.49
C ASN A 207 5.65 -2.10 -4.70
N LYS A 208 6.43 -1.58 -5.65
CA LYS A 208 6.46 -0.15 -5.98
C LYS A 208 5.76 0.16 -7.31
N ALA A 209 5.31 -0.84 -8.05
CA ALA A 209 4.66 -0.65 -9.34
C ALA A 209 3.15 -0.57 -9.15
N GLN A 210 2.52 0.40 -9.81
CA GLN A 210 1.08 0.62 -9.78
C GLN A 210 0.52 0.57 -11.19
N PHE A 211 -0.62 -0.07 -11.36
CA PHE A 211 -1.38 -0.14 -12.60
C PHE A 211 -2.84 0.14 -12.27
N GLY A 212 -3.51 0.95 -13.08
CA GLY A 212 -4.90 1.28 -12.79
C GLY A 212 -5.74 1.53 -14.03
N LEU A 213 -7.04 1.30 -13.85
CA LEU A 213 -8.08 1.64 -14.81
C LEU A 213 -8.84 2.83 -14.24
N TYR A 214 -8.88 3.91 -15.01
CA TYR A 214 -9.50 5.15 -14.58
C TYR A 214 -10.54 5.60 -15.58
N PHE A 215 -11.55 6.29 -15.05
CA PHE A 215 -12.52 7.04 -15.81
C PHE A 215 -12.64 8.43 -15.22
N GLY A 216 -13.07 9.38 -16.03
CA GLY A 216 -13.22 10.75 -15.55
C GLY A 216 -14.01 11.64 -16.48
N PHE A 217 -14.15 12.89 -16.08
CA PHE A 217 -14.87 13.92 -16.81
C PHE A 217 -14.03 15.18 -16.87
N ASP A 218 -13.94 15.80 -18.04
CA ASP A 218 -13.20 17.05 -18.21
C ASP A 218 -14.13 18.26 -18.23
N LEU A 219 -13.65 19.33 -17.60
CA LEU A 219 -14.26 20.64 -17.64
C LEU A 219 -13.23 21.63 -18.20
N ILE A 220 -13.65 22.44 -19.15
CA ILE A 220 -12.88 23.62 -19.57
C ILE A 220 -13.53 24.86 -19.00
N ASN A 221 -12.71 25.88 -18.76
CA ASN A 221 -13.25 27.23 -18.56
C ASN A 221 -13.82 27.76 -19.89
N ASN A 222 -14.79 28.66 -19.84
CA ASN A 222 -15.40 29.29 -21.02
C ASN A 222 -16.08 28.31 -22.01
N GLN A 223 -16.71 27.25 -21.51
CA GLN A 223 -17.46 26.30 -22.36
C GLN A 223 -18.50 26.99 -23.25
N GLU A 224 -19.15 28.06 -22.79
CA GLU A 224 -20.12 28.83 -23.58
C GLU A 224 -19.50 29.52 -24.79
N ALA A 225 -18.21 29.84 -24.73
CA ALA A 225 -17.50 30.47 -25.83
C ALA A 225 -17.12 29.46 -26.92
N TYR A 226 -16.74 28.23 -26.56
CA TYR A 226 -16.17 27.26 -27.50
C TYR A 226 -17.09 26.08 -27.83
N GLU A 227 -18.04 25.75 -26.96
CA GLU A 227 -18.93 24.59 -27.08
C GLU A 227 -18.16 23.29 -27.38
N TRP A 228 -17.08 23.05 -26.62
CA TRP A 228 -16.24 21.87 -26.80
C TRP A 228 -17.05 20.58 -26.57
N LYS A 229 -16.97 19.64 -27.53
CA LYS A 229 -17.84 18.46 -27.57
C LYS A 229 -17.61 17.45 -26.44
N TYR A 230 -16.43 17.47 -25.83
CA TYR A 230 -16.07 16.53 -24.74
C TYR A 230 -16.28 17.11 -23.34
N HIS A 231 -16.76 18.35 -23.21
CA HIS A 231 -17.05 18.96 -21.92
C HIS A 231 -18.08 18.13 -21.14
N LYS A 232 -17.74 17.76 -19.89
CA LYS A 232 -18.51 16.89 -19.00
C LYS A 232 -18.82 15.51 -19.60
N LYS A 233 -18.09 15.08 -20.63
CA LYS A 233 -18.23 13.74 -21.21
C LYS A 233 -17.22 12.78 -20.59
N PRO A 234 -17.60 11.51 -20.38
CA PRO A 234 -16.70 10.55 -19.77
C PRO A 234 -15.55 10.18 -20.70
N TRP A 235 -14.38 9.95 -20.12
CA TRP A 235 -13.21 9.36 -20.77
C TRP A 235 -12.68 8.20 -19.93
N PHE A 236 -11.90 7.32 -20.56
CA PHE A 236 -11.23 6.18 -19.92
C PHE A 236 -9.73 6.24 -20.15
N THR A 237 -8.96 5.65 -19.25
CA THR A 237 -7.51 5.55 -19.40
C THR A 237 -6.89 4.46 -18.54
N LEU A 238 -5.66 4.11 -18.89
CA LEU A 238 -4.76 3.28 -18.12
C LEU A 238 -3.74 4.17 -17.43
N GLY A 239 -3.65 4.04 -16.12
CA GLY A 239 -2.60 4.68 -15.33
C GLY A 239 -1.50 3.68 -15.02
N ILE A 240 -0.25 4.14 -15.10
CA ILE A 240 0.90 3.43 -14.56
C ILE A 240 1.55 4.40 -13.58
N GLY A 241 1.77 3.92 -12.36
CA GLY A 241 2.39 4.68 -11.28
C GLY A 241 3.60 3.95 -10.73
N TYR A 242 4.42 4.70 -10.01
CA TYR A 242 5.47 4.15 -9.17
C TYR A 242 5.35 4.81 -7.80
N ASP A 243 5.33 4.03 -6.72
CA ASP A 243 5.29 4.59 -5.38
C ASP A 243 6.64 5.28 -5.08
N ILE A 244 6.61 6.61 -5.09
CA ILE A 244 7.77 7.47 -4.81
C ILE A 244 7.70 8.04 -3.39
N PHE A 245 6.56 7.96 -2.69
CA PHE A 245 6.33 8.67 -1.43
C PHE A 245 5.57 7.81 -0.40
N LYS A 246 6.32 7.14 0.48
CA LYS A 246 5.75 6.58 1.72
C LYS A 246 5.57 7.70 2.73
N LEU A 247 4.40 8.34 2.77
CA LEU A 247 4.02 9.24 3.86
C LEU A 247 3.80 8.41 5.13
N SER A 248 4.86 8.28 5.94
CA SER A 248 4.76 7.70 7.29
C SER A 248 4.06 8.70 8.21
N THR A 249 2.77 8.50 8.43
CA THR A 249 2.08 9.16 9.53
C THR A 249 2.49 8.49 10.84
N LYS A 250 3.61 8.95 11.41
CA LYS A 250 3.92 8.66 12.81
C LYS A 250 2.74 9.17 13.66
N LYS A 251 1.96 8.26 14.24
CA LYS A 251 1.08 8.60 15.35
C LYS A 251 1.97 9.15 16.48
N VAL A 252 1.89 10.45 16.73
CA VAL A 252 2.36 11.03 17.97
C VAL A 252 1.38 10.57 19.05
N SER A 253 1.79 9.57 19.82
CA SER A 253 1.11 9.26 21.08
C SER A 253 1.45 10.37 22.06
N ASN A 254 0.43 11.17 22.43
CA ASN A 254 0.49 11.99 23.64
C ASN A 254 0.46 11.10 24.88
#